data_AF-A0A2V8MB00-F1
#
_entry.id   AF-A0A2V8MB00-F1
#
_cell.length_a   1.000
_cell.length_b   1.000
_cell.length_c   1.000
_cell.angle_alpha   90.00
_cell.angle_beta   90.00
_cell.angle_gamma   90.00
#
_symmetry.space_group_name_H-M   'P 1'
#
loop_
_entity.id
_entity.type
_entity.pdbx_description
1 polymer ?
#
loop_
_entity_poly.entity_id
_entity_poly.type
_entity_poly.pdbx_seq_one_letter_code
_entity_poly.pdbx_strand_id
1 'polypeptide(L)'
;MSKQPLIDQLDEAIGRMLANPDAMPLSVDPEVVQLLHTARELRDLPGPDFKATLKRKAIMMSTKTVVFRPGFRTITPYLLPQGLEYIDFLKRVFDAEETFRAEAGPGRFHAEVRIGDSMLMVGVGSDRKMPAAIDVYVPNVDEVYKRAVDAGCVELQPVQDAHWEPIRLGCVQDQAGNMWSIVTHLGKSYIPEGRNSISAGFVVKGAARFIDFLKQAFDAHEIQRWEWPGGLFASVRIGDSVVRVSESTNHEWMRPMTTMINMYVLDCDTLYEEALSAGAKSISPVANQPYGVRSGAVEDAWGNQWFIATPL
;
A
#
# COMPACT_ATOMS: atom_id res chain seq x y z
N MET A 1 35.29 51.15 4.50
CA MET A 1 34.93 50.40 5.72
C MET A 1 35.23 48.93 5.44
N SER A 2 36.04 48.29 6.29
CA SER A 2 36.35 46.86 6.15
C SER A 2 35.08 46.05 6.36
N LYS A 3 34.72 45.15 5.43
CA LYS A 3 33.62 44.21 5.67
C LYS A 3 34.06 43.23 6.77
N GLN A 4 33.18 42.97 7.74
CA GLN A 4 33.41 41.97 8.79
C GLN A 4 33.67 40.59 8.15
N PRO A 5 34.65 39.81 8.63
CA PRO A 5 34.90 38.46 8.13
C PRO A 5 33.65 37.56 8.21
N LEU A 6 33.47 36.65 7.25
CA LEU A 6 32.29 35.78 7.16
C LEU A 6 32.12 34.87 8.39
N ILE A 7 33.23 34.41 8.97
CA ILE A 7 33.21 33.53 10.15
C ILE A 7 32.66 34.27 11.39
N ASP A 8 33.05 35.54 11.57
CA ASP A 8 32.58 36.35 12.69
C ASP A 8 31.09 36.70 12.54
N GLN A 9 30.61 36.87 11.30
CA GLN A 9 29.18 37.06 11.01
C GLN A 9 28.37 35.80 11.33
N LEU A 10 28.90 34.61 11.00
CA LEU A 10 28.27 33.33 11.31
C LEU A 10 28.19 33.09 12.82
N ASP A 11 29.29 33.32 13.55
CA ASP A 11 29.35 33.12 15.00
C ASP A 11 28.38 34.05 15.75
N GLU A 12 28.30 35.33 15.35
CA GLU A 12 27.35 36.28 15.93
C GLU A 12 25.89 35.87 15.67
N ALA A 13 25.60 35.40 14.46
CA ALA A 13 24.26 34.97 14.08
C ALA A 13 23.83 33.67 14.78
N ILE A 14 24.73 32.70 14.93
CA ILE A 14 24.49 31.48 15.71
C ILE A 14 24.26 31.83 17.19
N GLY A 15 25.10 32.70 17.78
CA GLY A 15 24.95 33.14 19.17
C GLY A 15 23.59 33.77 19.44
N ARG A 16 23.08 34.61 18.51
CA ARG A 16 21.74 35.20 18.61
C ARG A 16 20.63 34.17 18.43
N MET A 17 20.78 33.26 17.48
CA MET A 17 19.82 32.17 17.24
C MET A 17 19.65 31.26 18.47
N LEU A 18 20.73 31.03 19.22
CA LEU A 18 20.71 30.26 20.47
C LEU A 18 20.09 31.05 21.64
N ALA A 19 20.27 32.38 21.67
CA ALA A 19 19.72 33.23 22.72
C ALA A 19 18.22 33.58 22.52
N ASN A 20 17.76 33.70 21.28
CA ASN A 20 16.37 33.97 20.92
C ASN A 20 16.00 33.34 19.55
N PRO A 21 15.17 32.28 19.51
CA PRO A 21 14.83 31.55 18.28
C PRO A 21 14.17 32.37 17.16
N ASP A 22 13.46 33.44 17.54
CA ASP A 22 12.65 34.28 16.64
C ASP A 22 13.39 35.56 16.18
N ALA A 23 14.64 35.74 16.60
CA ALA A 23 15.42 36.90 16.19
C ALA A 23 15.74 36.84 14.68
N MET A 24 15.24 37.81 13.90
CA MET A 24 15.64 37.95 12.51
C MET A 24 17.10 38.41 12.41
N PRO A 25 17.93 37.78 11.55
CA PRO A 25 19.31 38.21 11.38
C PRO A 25 19.34 39.62 10.75
N LEU A 26 20.28 40.46 11.21
CA LEU A 26 20.68 41.66 10.46
C LEU A 26 21.28 41.21 9.12
N SER A 27 21.34 42.08 8.12
CA SER A 27 21.80 41.74 6.76
C SER A 27 23.15 41.01 6.81
N VAL A 28 23.13 39.69 6.60
CA VAL A 28 24.31 38.83 6.52
C VAL A 28 24.55 38.42 5.07
N ASP A 29 25.79 38.04 4.79
CA ASP A 29 26.18 37.54 3.47
C ASP A 29 25.35 36.30 3.05
N PRO A 30 24.95 36.15 1.78
CA PRO A 30 24.20 34.98 1.30
C PRO A 30 24.85 33.63 1.61
N GLU A 31 26.18 33.53 1.65
CA GLU A 31 26.87 32.28 2.02
C GLU A 31 26.64 31.92 3.51
N VAL A 32 26.52 32.93 4.37
CA VAL A 32 26.21 32.77 5.80
C VAL A 32 24.74 32.38 5.99
N VAL A 33 23.82 32.88 5.16
CA VAL A 33 22.39 32.50 5.20
C VAL A 33 22.22 30.98 5.01
N GLN A 34 22.96 30.38 4.08
CA GLN A 34 22.88 28.95 3.82
C GLN A 34 23.42 28.12 5.00
N LEU A 35 24.48 28.57 5.66
CA LEU A 35 24.99 27.93 6.88
C LEU A 35 24.05 28.08 8.08
N LEU A 36 23.32 29.19 8.17
CA LEU A 36 22.31 29.41 9.21
C LEU A 36 21.08 28.51 9.04
N HIS A 37 20.71 28.15 7.80
CA HIS A 37 19.70 27.12 7.55
C HIS A 37 20.13 25.76 8.10
N THR A 38 21.36 25.33 7.79
CA THR A 38 21.93 24.10 8.34
C THR A 38 22.02 24.16 9.87
N ALA A 39 22.41 25.30 10.44
CA ALA A 39 22.50 25.48 11.89
C ALA A 39 21.13 25.37 12.57
N ARG A 40 20.05 25.83 11.93
CA ARG A 40 18.67 25.63 12.41
C ARG A 40 18.26 24.16 12.39
N GLU A 41 18.55 23.46 11.29
CA GLU A 41 18.27 22.02 11.17
C GLU A 41 19.00 21.20 12.23
N LEU A 42 20.28 21.52 12.49
CA LEU A 42 21.08 20.83 13.51
C LEU A 42 20.69 21.18 14.94
N ARG A 43 20.26 22.42 15.21
CA ARG A 43 19.85 22.88 16.54
C ARG A 43 18.70 22.05 17.09
N ASP A 44 17.76 21.71 16.23
CA ASP A 44 16.55 21.02 16.62
C ASP A 44 16.76 19.49 16.63
N LEU A 45 18.00 18.98 16.55
CA LEU A 45 18.30 17.57 16.67
C LEU A 45 18.70 17.16 18.11
N PRO A 46 18.15 16.06 18.65
CA PRO A 46 17.04 15.29 18.06
C PRO A 46 15.71 16.05 18.10
N GLY A 47 14.96 16.01 16.99
CA GLY A 47 13.67 16.69 16.81
C GLY A 47 12.65 16.41 17.92
N PRO A 48 11.62 17.26 18.11
CA PRO A 48 10.53 17.00 19.05
C PRO A 48 9.93 15.60 18.90
N ASP A 49 9.85 15.11 17.66
CA ASP A 49 9.31 13.79 17.31
C ASP A 49 10.34 12.66 17.36
N PHE A 50 11.60 12.91 17.72
CA PHE A 50 12.65 11.90 17.69
C PHE A 50 12.36 10.74 18.63
N LYS A 51 11.96 11.02 19.88
CA LYS A 51 11.62 9.96 20.84
C LYS A 51 10.38 9.19 20.40
N ALA A 52 9.38 9.87 19.83
CA ALA A 52 8.20 9.23 19.27
C ALA A 52 8.60 8.30 18.11
N THR A 53 9.39 8.80 17.16
CA THR A 53 9.93 8.05 16.01
C THR A 53 10.78 6.86 16.45
N LEU A 54 11.64 7.02 17.46
CA LEU A 54 12.46 5.94 18.00
C LEU A 54 11.61 4.87 18.68
N LYS A 55 10.59 5.28 19.45
CA LYS A 55 9.63 4.36 20.07
C LYS A 55 8.79 3.63 19.01
N ARG A 56 8.39 4.29 17.92
CA ARG A 56 7.71 3.67 16.76
C ARG A 56 8.58 2.61 16.12
N LYS A 57 9.82 2.97 15.75
CA LYS A 57 10.79 1.99 15.20
C LYS A 57 11.02 0.83 16.17
N ALA A 58 11.09 1.08 17.47
CA ALA A 58 11.22 0.02 18.45
C ALA A 58 9.97 -0.89 18.57
N ILE A 59 8.76 -0.37 18.35
CA ILE A 59 7.53 -1.18 18.27
C ILE A 59 7.49 -2.00 16.98
N MET A 60 7.85 -1.40 15.83
CA MET A 60 7.97 -2.11 14.55
C MET A 60 9.10 -3.17 14.56
N MET A 61 10.17 -2.91 15.31
CA MET A 61 11.26 -3.86 15.57
C MET A 61 10.95 -4.83 16.72
N SER A 62 9.81 -4.67 17.40
CA SER A 62 9.41 -5.56 18.49
C SER A 62 9.12 -6.95 17.94
N THR A 63 9.55 -7.97 18.68
CA THR A 63 9.30 -9.39 18.35
C THR A 63 7.84 -9.82 18.53
N LYS A 64 6.94 -8.92 18.95
CA LYS A 64 5.50 -9.18 18.92
C LYS A 64 5.05 -9.33 17.47
N THR A 65 4.84 -10.56 17.06
CA THR A 65 4.32 -10.88 15.73
C THR A 65 2.82 -10.56 15.71
N VAL A 66 2.33 -9.94 14.63
CA VAL A 66 0.88 -9.93 14.39
C VAL A 66 0.47 -11.38 14.27
N VAL A 67 -0.42 -11.85 15.15
CA VAL A 67 -1.01 -13.18 15.00
C VAL A 67 -2.14 -13.03 14.00
N PHE A 68 -1.81 -13.22 12.72
CA PHE A 68 -2.82 -13.24 11.68
C PHE A 68 -3.72 -14.47 11.86
N ARG A 69 -5.02 -14.29 11.61
CA ARG A 69 -5.90 -15.43 11.34
C ARG A 69 -5.31 -16.18 10.13
N PRO A 70 -5.39 -17.53 10.07
CA PRO A 70 -4.85 -18.29 8.96
C PRO A 70 -5.27 -17.72 7.59
N GLY A 71 -4.29 -17.50 6.71
CA GLY A 71 -4.47 -16.92 5.37
C GLY A 71 -4.48 -15.39 5.30
N PHE A 72 -4.76 -14.68 6.40
CA PHE A 72 -4.70 -13.22 6.41
C PHE A 72 -3.26 -12.72 6.41
N ARG A 73 -3.08 -11.56 5.76
CA ARG A 73 -1.79 -10.87 5.59
C ARG A 73 -1.92 -9.42 6.04
N THR A 74 -0.80 -8.73 6.22
CA THR A 74 -0.78 -7.28 6.48
C THR A 74 -1.64 -6.54 5.46
N ILE A 75 -1.53 -6.86 4.17
CA ILE A 75 -2.36 -6.30 3.10
C ILE A 75 -3.30 -7.40 2.59
N THR A 76 -4.59 -7.25 2.87
CA THR A 76 -5.65 -8.15 2.38
C THR A 76 -6.55 -7.37 1.42
N PRO A 77 -6.57 -7.69 0.11
CA PRO A 77 -7.44 -6.99 -0.84
C PRO A 77 -8.91 -7.23 -0.50
N TYR A 78 -9.75 -6.21 -0.75
CA TYR A 78 -11.18 -6.26 -0.51
C TYR A 78 -11.95 -5.93 -1.79
N LEU A 79 -12.61 -6.93 -2.37
CA LEU A 79 -13.38 -6.80 -3.62
C LEU A 79 -14.85 -6.47 -3.36
N LEU A 80 -15.43 -5.70 -4.28
CA LEU A 80 -16.81 -5.21 -4.19
C LEU A 80 -17.67 -5.60 -5.41
N PRO A 81 -17.84 -6.90 -5.70
CA PRO A 81 -18.71 -7.34 -6.78
C PRO A 81 -20.19 -7.09 -6.46
N GLN A 82 -21.03 -7.01 -7.50
CA GLN A 82 -22.49 -6.90 -7.33
C GLN A 82 -23.20 -8.26 -7.41
N GLY A 83 -22.66 -9.21 -8.18
CA GLY A 83 -23.29 -10.51 -8.40
C GLY A 83 -23.13 -11.46 -7.20
N LEU A 84 -24.23 -12.09 -6.79
CA LEU A 84 -24.24 -13.08 -5.69
C LEU A 84 -23.39 -14.33 -6.02
N GLU A 85 -23.29 -14.66 -7.30
CA GLU A 85 -22.52 -15.79 -7.84
C GLU A 85 -21.00 -15.57 -7.84
N TYR A 86 -20.53 -14.41 -7.37
CA TYR A 86 -19.10 -14.06 -7.47
C TYR A 86 -18.20 -15.01 -6.68
N ILE A 87 -18.69 -15.56 -5.57
CA ILE A 87 -17.94 -16.55 -4.80
C ILE A 87 -17.78 -17.85 -5.59
N ASP A 88 -18.80 -18.26 -6.34
CA ASP A 88 -18.75 -19.46 -7.19
C ASP A 88 -17.85 -19.23 -8.42
N PHE A 89 -17.80 -18.01 -8.94
CA PHE A 89 -16.78 -17.62 -9.92
C PHE A 89 -15.36 -17.83 -9.36
N LEU A 90 -15.06 -17.33 -8.15
CA LEU A 90 -13.74 -17.49 -7.53
C LEU A 90 -13.41 -18.98 -7.30
N LYS A 91 -14.37 -19.78 -6.81
CA LYS A 91 -14.23 -21.23 -6.63
C LYS A 91 -13.88 -21.92 -7.95
N ARG A 92 -14.62 -21.62 -9.02
CA ARG A 92 -14.46 -22.27 -10.33
C ARG A 92 -13.13 -21.90 -11.02
N VAL A 93 -12.72 -20.64 -10.94
CA VAL A 93 -11.56 -20.13 -11.68
C VAL A 93 -10.27 -20.31 -10.91
N PHE A 94 -10.27 -20.00 -9.60
CA PHE A 94 -9.05 -19.93 -8.79
C PHE A 94 -8.95 -21.03 -7.73
N ASP A 95 -9.83 -22.04 -7.78
CA ASP A 95 -9.93 -23.10 -6.76
C ASP A 95 -10.08 -22.53 -5.36
N ALA A 96 -10.79 -21.40 -5.26
CA ALA A 96 -10.94 -20.64 -4.03
C ALA A 96 -11.80 -21.40 -3.00
N GLU A 97 -11.51 -21.21 -1.72
CA GLU A 97 -12.27 -21.77 -0.61
C GLU A 97 -12.95 -20.64 0.16
N GLU A 98 -14.27 -20.69 0.28
CA GLU A 98 -15.01 -19.78 1.15
C GLU A 98 -14.88 -20.23 2.60
N THR A 99 -14.21 -19.42 3.43
CA THR A 99 -13.92 -19.78 4.83
C THR A 99 -14.86 -19.10 5.82
N PHE A 100 -15.49 -17.99 5.41
CA PHE A 100 -16.44 -17.26 6.24
C PHE A 100 -17.47 -16.55 5.38
N ARG A 101 -18.70 -16.43 5.89
CA ARG A 101 -19.78 -15.61 5.35
C ARG A 101 -20.57 -14.96 6.47
N ALA A 102 -20.88 -13.68 6.31
CA ALA A 102 -21.82 -12.95 7.15
C ALA A 102 -22.81 -12.17 6.29
N GLU A 103 -24.11 -12.44 6.49
CA GLU A 103 -25.18 -11.71 5.82
C GLU A 103 -25.26 -10.27 6.33
N ALA A 104 -25.36 -9.32 5.41
CA ALA A 104 -25.45 -7.88 5.67
C ALA A 104 -26.80 -7.28 5.25
N GLY A 105 -27.70 -8.09 4.69
CA GLY A 105 -29.05 -7.70 4.26
C GLY A 105 -29.49 -8.47 3.01
N PRO A 106 -30.69 -8.20 2.48
CA PRO A 106 -31.17 -8.85 1.26
C PRO A 106 -30.20 -8.67 0.09
N GLY A 107 -29.63 -9.78 -0.41
CA GLY A 107 -28.67 -9.77 -1.52
C GLY A 107 -27.30 -9.16 -1.18
N ARG A 108 -26.96 -9.05 0.10
CA ARG A 108 -25.72 -8.42 0.57
C ARG A 108 -25.05 -9.28 1.61
N PHE A 109 -23.78 -9.60 1.40
CA PHE A 109 -22.99 -10.36 2.37
C PHE A 109 -21.53 -9.97 2.31
N HIS A 110 -20.85 -10.16 3.43
CA HIS A 110 -19.41 -10.21 3.52
C HIS A 110 -18.96 -11.67 3.46
N ALA A 111 -17.89 -11.95 2.73
CA ALA A 111 -17.24 -13.25 2.70
C ALA A 111 -15.72 -13.12 2.83
N GLU A 112 -15.10 -14.11 3.45
CA GLU A 112 -13.65 -14.32 3.45
C GLU A 112 -13.38 -15.55 2.57
N VAL A 113 -12.54 -15.37 1.55
CA VAL A 113 -12.27 -16.37 0.52
C VAL A 113 -10.77 -16.58 0.41
N ARG A 114 -10.31 -17.82 0.61
CA ARG A 114 -8.91 -18.20 0.54
C ARG A 114 -8.55 -18.71 -0.86
N ILE A 115 -7.44 -18.22 -1.42
CA ILE A 115 -6.81 -18.75 -2.63
C ILE A 115 -5.35 -19.06 -2.27
N GLY A 116 -4.96 -20.33 -2.41
CA GLY A 116 -3.67 -20.82 -1.92
C GLY A 116 -3.49 -20.55 -0.43
N ASP A 117 -2.48 -19.74 -0.12
CA ASP A 117 -2.10 -19.34 1.25
C ASP A 117 -2.61 -17.94 1.66
N SER A 118 -3.41 -17.29 0.82
CA SER A 118 -3.80 -15.89 1.00
C SER A 118 -5.31 -15.73 1.08
N MET A 119 -5.76 -14.84 1.97
CA MET A 119 -7.15 -14.47 2.12
C MET A 119 -7.49 -13.28 1.24
N LEU A 120 -8.73 -13.27 0.75
CA LEU A 120 -9.39 -12.19 0.05
C LEU A 120 -10.68 -11.85 0.80
N MET A 121 -10.95 -10.57 1.00
CA MET A 121 -12.24 -10.12 1.50
C MET A 121 -13.15 -9.77 0.34
N VAL A 122 -14.42 -10.14 0.44
CA VAL A 122 -15.43 -9.88 -0.59
C VAL A 122 -16.67 -9.29 0.06
N GLY A 123 -17.19 -8.21 -0.49
CA GLY A 123 -18.39 -7.53 -0.01
C GLY A 123 -19.37 -7.38 -1.16
N VAL A 124 -20.35 -8.26 -1.20
CA VAL A 124 -21.30 -8.36 -2.31
C VAL A 124 -22.46 -7.39 -2.12
N GLY A 125 -22.88 -6.73 -3.21
CA GLY A 125 -24.08 -5.91 -3.23
C GLY A 125 -23.93 -4.60 -2.46
N SER A 126 -22.73 -4.01 -2.47
CA SER A 126 -22.47 -2.74 -1.78
C SER A 126 -22.94 -1.50 -2.55
N ASP A 127 -23.41 -1.66 -3.80
CA ASP A 127 -23.67 -0.59 -4.80
C ASP A 127 -22.44 0.27 -5.19
N ARG A 128 -21.29 0.07 -4.52
CA ARG A 128 -20.04 0.75 -4.82
C ARG A 128 -19.33 0.06 -5.99
N LYS A 129 -18.74 0.85 -6.89
CA LYS A 129 -17.87 0.37 -7.97
C LYS A 129 -16.44 0.81 -7.71
N MET A 130 -15.62 -0.14 -7.25
CA MET A 130 -14.23 0.11 -6.89
C MET A 130 -13.37 -1.10 -7.30
N PRO A 131 -13.13 -1.28 -8.62
CA PRO A 131 -12.42 -2.44 -9.13
C PRO A 131 -10.97 -2.43 -8.63
N ALA A 132 -10.49 -3.59 -8.21
CA ALA A 132 -9.12 -3.77 -7.74
C ALA A 132 -8.22 -4.38 -8.83
N ALA A 133 -6.92 -4.09 -8.76
CA ALA A 133 -5.90 -4.87 -9.46
C ALA A 133 -5.33 -5.91 -8.50
N ILE A 134 -5.23 -7.15 -8.95
CA ILE A 134 -4.84 -8.28 -8.10
C ILE A 134 -3.85 -9.12 -8.89
N ASP A 135 -2.72 -9.44 -8.29
CA ASP A 135 -1.85 -10.50 -8.81
C ASP A 135 -2.14 -11.78 -8.05
N VAL A 136 -2.40 -12.86 -8.78
CA VAL A 136 -2.63 -14.19 -8.22
C VAL A 136 -1.61 -15.17 -8.79
N TYR A 137 -0.82 -15.76 -7.89
CA TYR A 137 0.11 -16.81 -8.26
C TYR A 137 -0.58 -18.16 -8.29
N VAL A 138 -0.41 -18.87 -9.39
CA VAL A 138 -1.00 -20.18 -9.63
C VAL A 138 0.03 -21.16 -10.19
N PRO A 139 -0.13 -22.47 -9.92
CA PRO A 139 0.79 -23.47 -10.45
C PRO A 139 0.84 -23.51 -11.99
N ASN A 140 -0.29 -23.20 -12.65
CA ASN A 140 -0.44 -23.25 -14.10
C ASN A 140 -1.28 -22.08 -14.60
N VAL A 141 -0.61 -21.02 -15.07
CA VAL A 141 -1.25 -19.83 -15.61
C VAL A 141 -2.10 -20.12 -16.85
N ASP A 142 -1.65 -20.97 -17.77
CA ASP A 142 -2.38 -21.24 -19.02
C ASP A 142 -3.76 -21.88 -18.73
N GLU A 143 -3.83 -22.79 -17.77
CA GLU A 143 -5.07 -23.45 -17.36
C GLU A 143 -6.01 -22.51 -16.62
N VAL A 144 -5.51 -21.75 -15.63
CA VAL A 144 -6.33 -20.81 -14.85
C VAL A 144 -6.81 -19.66 -15.73
N TYR A 145 -5.95 -19.14 -16.61
CA TYR A 145 -6.31 -18.11 -17.58
C TYR A 145 -7.43 -18.60 -18.51
N LYS A 146 -7.30 -19.82 -19.05
CA LYS A 146 -8.37 -20.42 -19.85
C LYS A 146 -9.67 -20.55 -19.06
N ARG A 147 -9.63 -21.02 -17.81
CA ARG A 147 -10.83 -21.08 -16.94
C ARG A 147 -11.47 -19.70 -16.76
N ALA A 148 -10.66 -18.64 -16.59
CA ALA A 148 -11.16 -17.28 -16.45
C ALA A 148 -11.86 -16.79 -17.72
N VAL A 149 -11.25 -17.00 -18.90
CA VAL A 149 -11.85 -16.63 -20.19
C VAL A 149 -13.14 -17.43 -20.45
N ASP A 150 -13.12 -18.75 -20.21
CA ASP A 150 -14.31 -19.60 -20.36
C ASP A 150 -15.41 -19.23 -19.34
N ALA A 151 -15.04 -18.65 -18.20
CA ALA A 151 -15.94 -18.09 -17.20
C ALA A 151 -16.51 -16.71 -17.58
N GLY A 152 -16.13 -16.16 -18.72
CA GLY A 152 -16.63 -14.90 -19.27
C GLY A 152 -15.83 -13.66 -18.86
N CYS A 153 -14.59 -13.82 -18.38
CA CYS A 153 -13.70 -12.68 -18.22
C CYS A 153 -13.28 -12.10 -19.58
N VAL A 154 -13.05 -10.79 -19.63
CA VAL A 154 -12.48 -10.10 -20.81
C VAL A 154 -10.97 -10.29 -20.80
N GLU A 155 -10.40 -10.73 -21.93
CA GLU A 155 -8.95 -10.78 -22.13
C GLU A 155 -8.38 -9.36 -22.21
N LEU A 156 -7.43 -9.04 -21.33
CA LEU A 156 -6.69 -7.77 -21.34
C LEU A 156 -5.28 -7.93 -21.91
N GLN A 157 -4.63 -9.06 -21.58
CA GLN A 157 -3.33 -9.44 -22.09
C GLN A 157 -3.25 -10.98 -22.20
N PRO A 158 -2.89 -11.53 -23.37
CA PRO A 158 -2.75 -12.97 -23.54
C PRO A 158 -1.58 -13.51 -22.69
N VAL A 159 -1.63 -14.82 -22.40
CA VAL A 159 -0.56 -15.47 -21.62
C VAL A 159 0.75 -15.45 -22.40
N GLN A 160 1.79 -14.90 -21.77
CA GLN A 160 3.14 -14.85 -22.31
C GLN A 160 4.20 -14.87 -21.20
N ASP A 161 5.43 -15.22 -21.58
CA ASP A 161 6.57 -15.09 -20.69
C ASP A 161 6.96 -13.61 -20.60
N ALA A 162 7.20 -13.13 -19.38
CA ALA A 162 7.73 -11.79 -19.16
C ALA A 162 9.22 -11.74 -19.50
N HIS A 163 9.66 -10.60 -20.03
CA HIS A 163 11.08 -10.38 -20.36
C HIS A 163 11.89 -9.81 -19.18
N TRP A 164 11.24 -9.37 -18.10
CA TRP A 164 11.86 -8.63 -16.98
C TRP A 164 11.92 -9.40 -15.65
N GLU A 165 11.13 -10.45 -15.51
CA GLU A 165 11.16 -11.41 -14.39
C GLU A 165 10.95 -12.81 -14.98
N PRO A 166 11.46 -13.88 -14.33
CA PRO A 166 11.21 -15.26 -14.74
C PRO A 166 9.77 -15.66 -14.37
N ILE A 167 8.79 -15.03 -14.99
CA ILE A 167 7.36 -15.27 -14.79
C ILE A 167 6.68 -15.47 -16.14
N ARG A 168 5.62 -16.29 -16.14
CA ARG A 168 4.64 -16.37 -17.20
C ARG A 168 3.33 -15.80 -16.67
N LEU A 169 2.71 -14.89 -17.40
CA LEU A 169 1.49 -14.22 -16.95
C LEU A 169 0.51 -13.98 -18.09
N GLY A 170 -0.77 -13.92 -17.74
CA GLY A 170 -1.84 -13.34 -18.55
C GLY A 170 -2.71 -12.43 -17.68
N CYS A 171 -3.42 -11.49 -18.29
CA CYS A 171 -4.26 -10.53 -17.58
C CYS A 171 -5.70 -10.58 -18.11
N VAL A 172 -6.67 -10.67 -17.19
CA VAL A 172 -8.10 -10.67 -17.49
C VAL A 172 -8.86 -9.69 -16.63
N GLN A 173 -10.01 -9.23 -17.11
CA GLN A 173 -10.98 -8.45 -16.34
C GLN A 173 -12.22 -9.29 -16.03
N ASP A 174 -12.61 -9.35 -14.76
CA ASP A 174 -13.83 -10.04 -14.35
C ASP A 174 -15.11 -9.19 -14.53
N GLN A 175 -16.28 -9.76 -14.22
CA GLN A 175 -17.57 -9.09 -14.37
C GLN A 175 -17.82 -7.96 -13.35
N ALA A 176 -17.03 -7.89 -12.28
CA ALA A 176 -17.03 -6.78 -11.33
C ALA A 176 -16.06 -5.66 -11.75
N GLY A 177 -15.30 -5.88 -12.82
CA GLY A 177 -14.32 -4.96 -13.38
C GLY A 177 -12.93 -5.08 -12.75
N ASN A 178 -12.70 -6.04 -11.83
CA ASN A 178 -11.37 -6.23 -11.25
C ASN A 178 -10.43 -6.79 -12.31
N MET A 179 -9.18 -6.34 -12.25
CA MET A 179 -8.10 -6.82 -13.09
C MET A 179 -7.32 -7.90 -12.36
N TRP A 180 -7.23 -9.08 -12.96
CA TRP A 180 -6.49 -10.22 -12.44
C TRP A 180 -5.27 -10.50 -13.32
N SER A 181 -4.07 -10.21 -12.79
CA SER A 181 -2.84 -10.77 -13.35
C SER A 181 -2.67 -12.18 -12.80
N ILE A 182 -2.80 -13.17 -13.67
CA ILE A 182 -2.66 -14.59 -13.33
C ILE A 182 -1.22 -14.97 -13.65
N VAL A 183 -0.46 -15.41 -12.66
CA VAL A 183 1.00 -15.51 -12.76
C VAL A 183 1.49 -16.89 -12.33
N THR A 184 2.43 -17.45 -13.09
CA THR A 184 3.25 -18.58 -12.66
C THR A 184 4.71 -18.13 -12.68
N HIS A 185 5.39 -18.18 -11.53
CA HIS A 185 6.84 -17.98 -11.49
C HIS A 185 7.56 -19.21 -12.02
N LEU A 186 8.54 -18.99 -12.90
CA LEU A 186 9.30 -20.02 -13.64
C LEU A 186 10.56 -20.47 -12.89
N GLY A 187 10.66 -20.15 -11.59
CA GLY A 187 11.73 -20.62 -10.71
C GLY A 187 11.42 -21.95 -10.03
N LYS A 188 12.03 -22.18 -8.86
CA LYS A 188 11.85 -23.43 -8.08
C LYS A 188 10.42 -23.65 -7.55
N SER A 189 9.66 -22.57 -7.42
CA SER A 189 8.27 -22.54 -6.95
C SER A 189 7.48 -21.57 -7.81
N TYR A 190 6.20 -21.85 -8.03
CA TYR A 190 5.29 -20.99 -8.79
C TYR A 190 4.95 -19.69 -8.06
N ILE A 191 5.24 -19.61 -6.76
CA ILE A 191 5.26 -18.38 -5.95
C ILE A 191 6.73 -18.06 -5.62
N PRO A 192 7.22 -16.86 -5.92
CA PRO A 192 8.55 -16.42 -5.50
C PRO A 192 8.72 -16.41 -3.97
N GLU A 193 9.94 -16.63 -3.50
CA GLU A 193 10.23 -16.58 -2.06
C GLU A 193 9.88 -15.20 -1.47
N GLY A 194 9.22 -15.22 -0.31
CA GLY A 194 8.77 -13.99 0.36
C GLY A 194 7.60 -13.26 -0.32
N ARG A 195 6.94 -13.89 -1.30
CA ARG A 195 5.62 -13.49 -1.83
C ARG A 195 4.54 -14.47 -1.35
N ASN A 196 3.29 -14.03 -1.47
CA ASN A 196 2.10 -14.80 -1.13
C ASN A 196 1.30 -15.13 -2.40
N SER A 197 0.30 -16.00 -2.30
CA SER A 197 -0.56 -16.39 -3.44
C SER A 197 -1.33 -15.21 -4.02
N ILE A 198 -1.72 -14.22 -3.19
CA ILE A 198 -2.37 -12.99 -3.64
C ILE A 198 -1.51 -11.77 -3.26
N SER A 199 -1.42 -10.82 -4.19
CA SER A 199 -0.86 -9.49 -3.96
C SER A 199 -1.83 -8.40 -4.45
N ALA A 200 -1.98 -7.33 -3.67
CA ALA A 200 -2.68 -6.14 -4.10
C ALA A 200 -1.86 -5.37 -5.14
N GLY A 201 -2.50 -5.01 -6.26
CA GLY A 201 -1.96 -4.12 -7.27
C GLY A 201 -2.52 -2.71 -7.14
N PHE A 202 -1.65 -1.72 -7.32
CA PHE A 202 -2.00 -0.30 -7.36
C PHE A 202 -1.60 0.26 -8.71
N VAL A 203 -2.59 0.64 -9.53
CA VAL A 203 -2.36 1.38 -10.78
C VAL A 203 -2.74 2.83 -10.52
N VAL A 204 -1.74 3.69 -10.39
CA VAL A 204 -1.90 5.05 -9.87
C VAL A 204 -1.20 6.06 -10.75
N LYS A 205 -1.69 7.30 -10.75
CA LYS A 205 -1.02 8.43 -11.40
C LYS A 205 0.08 8.99 -10.48
N GLY A 206 1.32 9.03 -10.96
CA GLY A 206 2.47 9.48 -10.19
C GLY A 206 2.89 8.44 -9.15
N ALA A 207 3.17 7.22 -9.61
CA ALA A 207 3.49 6.07 -8.78
C ALA A 207 4.65 6.30 -7.82
N ALA A 208 5.66 7.09 -8.20
CA ALA A 208 6.76 7.45 -7.29
C ALA A 208 6.26 8.15 -6.02
N ARG A 209 5.36 9.14 -6.15
CA ARG A 209 4.77 9.85 -5.00
C ARG A 209 3.88 8.94 -4.15
N PHE A 210 3.19 7.98 -4.78
CA PHE A 210 2.41 6.99 -4.06
C PHE A 210 3.31 6.10 -3.20
N ILE A 211 4.44 5.66 -3.74
CA ILE A 211 5.41 4.88 -2.96
C ILE A 211 5.99 5.70 -1.81
N ASP A 212 6.26 7.00 -2.00
CA ASP A 212 6.68 7.88 -0.91
C ASP A 212 5.60 8.00 0.19
N PHE A 213 4.32 8.07 -0.19
CA PHE A 213 3.21 7.98 0.77
C PHE A 213 3.23 6.64 1.52
N LEU A 214 3.36 5.50 0.82
CA LEU A 214 3.41 4.18 1.47
C LEU A 214 4.59 4.08 2.45
N LYS A 215 5.75 4.63 2.11
CA LYS A 215 6.94 4.69 2.99
C LYS A 215 6.66 5.50 4.25
N GLN A 216 6.01 6.66 4.11
CA GLN A 216 5.74 7.57 5.23
C GLN A 216 4.59 7.10 6.12
N ALA A 217 3.51 6.62 5.51
CA ALA A 217 2.29 6.22 6.21
C ALA A 217 2.38 4.81 6.79
N PHE A 218 3.04 3.88 6.10
CA PHE A 218 2.94 2.45 6.36
C PHE A 218 4.28 1.73 6.55
N ASP A 219 5.37 2.49 6.72
CA ASP A 219 6.75 1.97 6.82
C ASP A 219 7.11 1.01 5.67
N ALA A 220 6.64 1.36 4.47
CA ALA A 220 6.86 0.52 3.30
C ALA A 220 8.33 0.50 2.87
N HIS A 221 8.78 -0.61 2.29
CA HIS A 221 10.13 -0.76 1.77
C HIS A 221 10.09 -1.22 0.31
N GLU A 222 10.70 -0.44 -0.60
CA GLU A 222 10.86 -0.88 -1.98
C GLU A 222 11.77 -2.11 -2.03
N ILE A 223 11.28 -3.19 -2.66
CA ILE A 223 12.07 -4.39 -2.93
C ILE A 223 12.77 -4.23 -4.28
N GLN A 224 12.00 -3.79 -5.27
CA GLN A 224 12.47 -3.64 -6.64
C GLN A 224 11.69 -2.55 -7.35
N ARG A 225 12.37 -1.84 -8.23
CA ARG A 225 11.85 -0.73 -9.02
C ARG A 225 12.43 -0.82 -10.43
N TRP A 226 11.56 -0.69 -11.43
CA TRP A 226 11.91 -0.54 -12.84
C TRP A 226 11.29 0.73 -13.37
N GLU A 227 12.10 1.58 -13.97
CA GLU A 227 11.69 2.87 -14.51
C GLU A 227 12.00 2.95 -15.99
N TRP A 228 11.17 3.70 -16.71
CA TRP A 228 11.35 4.03 -18.12
C TRP A 228 10.82 5.44 -18.38
N PRO A 229 11.10 6.05 -19.53
CA PRO A 229 10.54 7.36 -19.87
C PRO A 229 9.01 7.35 -19.80
N GLY A 230 8.46 8.06 -18.82
CA GLY A 230 7.01 8.18 -18.62
C GLY A 230 6.36 7.10 -17.77
N GLY A 231 7.11 6.19 -17.13
CA GLY A 231 6.50 5.18 -16.26
C GLY A 231 7.43 4.46 -15.29
N LEU A 232 6.80 3.76 -14.35
CA LEU A 232 7.41 3.03 -13.24
C LEU A 232 6.60 1.77 -12.93
N PHE A 233 7.29 0.70 -12.58
CA PHE A 233 6.76 -0.45 -11.88
C PHE A 233 7.61 -0.71 -10.63
N ALA A 234 6.99 -1.03 -9.50
CA ALA A 234 7.69 -1.38 -8.29
C ALA A 234 7.00 -2.50 -7.51
N SER A 235 7.80 -3.34 -6.87
CA SER A 235 7.37 -4.22 -5.78
C SER A 235 7.72 -3.56 -4.46
N VAL A 236 6.73 -3.38 -3.60
CA VAL A 236 6.87 -2.66 -2.33
C VAL A 236 6.39 -3.57 -1.18
N ARG A 237 7.24 -3.77 -0.17
CA ARG A 237 6.90 -4.52 1.04
C ARG A 237 6.19 -3.63 2.04
N ILE A 238 5.12 -4.13 2.64
CA ILE A 238 4.43 -3.55 3.79
C ILE A 238 4.11 -4.70 4.75
N GLY A 239 4.75 -4.72 5.92
CA GLY A 239 4.68 -5.87 6.83
C GLY A 239 5.10 -7.18 6.15
N ASP A 240 4.24 -8.20 6.19
CA ASP A 240 4.48 -9.51 5.56
C ASP A 240 4.01 -9.59 4.08
N SER A 241 3.52 -8.48 3.54
CA SER A 241 2.91 -8.43 2.23
C SER A 241 3.80 -7.70 1.24
N VAL A 242 3.79 -8.14 -0.02
CA VAL A 242 4.38 -7.41 -1.14
C VAL A 242 3.24 -6.95 -2.02
N VAL A 243 3.18 -5.65 -2.29
CA VAL A 243 2.22 -5.03 -3.20
C VAL A 243 2.92 -4.60 -4.48
N ARG A 244 2.21 -4.65 -5.59
CA ARG A 244 2.67 -4.09 -6.87
C ARG A 244 2.17 -2.66 -6.98
N VAL A 245 3.06 -1.75 -7.38
CA VAL A 245 2.72 -0.40 -7.77
C VAL A 245 3.10 -0.20 -9.23
N SER A 246 2.20 0.36 -10.03
CA SER A 246 2.42 0.64 -11.44
C SER A 246 1.94 2.04 -11.78
N GLU A 247 2.72 2.74 -12.59
CA GLU A 247 2.29 4.00 -13.18
C GLU A 247 1.13 3.75 -14.14
N SER A 248 0.08 4.56 -13.99
CA SER A 248 -1.07 4.52 -14.88
C SER A 248 -0.71 5.01 -16.29
N THR A 249 -1.40 4.48 -17.29
CA THR A 249 -1.26 4.92 -18.68
C THR A 249 -2.64 5.22 -19.29
N ASN A 250 -2.66 5.70 -20.53
CA ASN A 250 -3.90 5.89 -21.29
C ASN A 250 -4.46 4.56 -21.85
N HIS A 251 -3.72 3.44 -21.71
CA HIS A 251 -4.21 2.13 -22.09
C HIS A 251 -5.40 1.73 -21.20
N GLU A 252 -6.44 1.15 -21.80
CA GLU A 252 -7.76 0.97 -21.16
C GLU A 252 -7.69 0.24 -19.80
N TRP A 253 -6.88 -0.82 -19.72
CA TRP A 253 -6.71 -1.61 -18.50
C TRP A 253 -5.56 -1.14 -17.57
N MET A 254 -4.83 -0.09 -17.95
CA MET A 254 -3.80 0.54 -17.10
C MET A 254 -4.21 1.95 -16.65
N ARG A 255 -5.51 2.27 -16.69
CA ARG A 255 -6.01 3.53 -16.15
C ARG A 255 -5.89 3.55 -14.62
N PRO A 256 -5.81 4.73 -14.00
CA PRO A 256 -5.85 4.82 -12.54
C PRO A 256 -7.09 4.12 -11.99
N MET A 257 -6.91 3.29 -10.97
CA MET A 257 -8.00 2.58 -10.30
C MET A 257 -7.83 2.69 -8.80
N THR A 258 -8.94 2.90 -8.11
CA THR A 258 -8.99 2.93 -6.64
C THR A 258 -9.38 1.56 -6.12
N THR A 259 -8.79 1.18 -5.00
CA THR A 259 -9.06 -0.12 -4.37
C THR A 259 -9.37 0.03 -2.89
N MET A 260 -9.99 -1.01 -2.32
CA MET A 260 -10.21 -1.14 -0.88
C MET A 260 -9.27 -2.18 -0.33
N ILE A 261 -8.57 -1.81 0.74
CA ILE A 261 -7.60 -2.67 1.40
C ILE A 261 -8.01 -2.80 2.85
N ASN A 262 -8.07 -4.04 3.33
CA ASN A 262 -8.05 -4.30 4.74
C ASN A 262 -6.60 -4.53 5.19
N MET A 263 -6.14 -3.71 6.13
CA MET A 263 -4.77 -3.70 6.61
C MET A 263 -4.71 -4.16 8.07
N TYR A 264 -4.10 -5.32 8.32
CA TYR A 264 -3.94 -5.86 9.68
C TYR A 264 -2.56 -5.50 10.25
N VAL A 265 -2.55 -4.78 11.37
CA VAL A 265 -1.33 -4.28 12.03
C VAL A 265 -1.37 -4.45 13.54
N LEU A 266 -0.21 -4.33 14.19
CA LEU A 266 -0.08 -4.40 15.64
C LEU A 266 -0.70 -3.22 16.38
N ASP A 267 -0.68 -2.04 15.76
CA ASP A 267 -1.11 -0.79 16.38
C ASP A 267 -1.87 0.06 15.35
N CYS A 268 -3.17 -0.14 15.30
CA CYS A 268 -4.07 0.58 14.41
C CYS A 268 -4.06 2.09 14.68
N ASP A 269 -3.98 2.53 15.93
CA ASP A 269 -4.03 3.95 16.30
C ASP A 269 -2.82 4.70 15.75
N THR A 270 -1.63 4.16 16.01
CA THR A 270 -0.38 4.79 15.54
C THR A 270 -0.36 4.89 14.01
N LEU A 271 -0.69 3.79 13.31
CA LEU A 271 -0.63 3.78 11.85
C LEU A 271 -1.70 4.65 11.20
N TYR A 272 -2.88 4.74 11.82
CA TYR A 272 -3.94 5.62 11.38
C TYR A 272 -3.51 7.10 11.45
N GLU A 273 -2.89 7.53 12.56
CA GLU A 273 -2.37 8.89 12.70
C GLU A 273 -1.18 9.18 11.76
N GLU A 274 -0.33 8.19 11.49
CA GLU A 274 0.74 8.30 10.50
C GLU A 274 0.18 8.49 9.09
N ALA A 275 -0.86 7.76 8.72
CA ALA A 275 -1.53 7.94 7.44
C ALA A 275 -2.13 9.35 7.30
N LEU A 276 -2.78 9.86 8.35
CA LEU A 276 -3.29 11.25 8.37
C LEU A 276 -2.15 12.26 8.23
N SER A 277 -1.04 12.07 8.95
CA SER A 277 0.15 12.93 8.88
C SER A 277 0.81 12.91 7.49
N ALA A 278 0.72 11.78 6.78
CA ALA A 278 1.18 11.62 5.40
C ALA A 278 0.19 12.18 4.36
N GLY A 279 -0.92 12.79 4.80
CA GLY A 279 -1.88 13.48 3.92
C GLY A 279 -3.12 12.67 3.56
N ALA A 280 -3.35 11.51 4.18
CA ALA A 280 -4.62 10.80 4.06
C ALA A 280 -5.75 11.55 4.79
N LYS A 281 -7.00 11.26 4.42
CA LYS A 281 -8.20 11.81 5.06
C LYS A 281 -8.90 10.74 5.87
N SER A 282 -9.40 11.11 7.05
CA SER A 282 -10.25 10.22 7.84
C SER A 282 -11.56 9.91 7.10
N ILE A 283 -11.85 8.62 6.93
CA ILE A 283 -13.18 8.12 6.56
C ILE A 283 -13.98 7.81 7.84
N SER A 284 -13.34 7.11 8.78
CA SER A 284 -13.92 6.81 10.09
C SER A 284 -12.82 6.73 11.15
N PRO A 285 -13.00 7.36 12.33
CA PRO A 285 -12.01 7.34 13.39
C PRO A 285 -11.81 5.94 13.96
N VAL A 286 -10.65 5.70 14.57
CA VAL A 286 -10.34 4.42 15.20
C VAL A 286 -11.27 4.16 16.38
N ALA A 287 -11.94 3.00 16.37
CA ALA A 287 -12.83 2.56 17.43
C ALA A 287 -12.77 1.04 17.61
N ASN A 288 -13.18 0.57 18.80
CA ASN A 288 -13.41 -0.86 19.02
C ASN A 288 -14.71 -1.26 18.33
N GLN A 289 -14.63 -2.27 17.49
CA GLN A 289 -15.74 -2.78 16.71
C GLN A 289 -16.42 -3.95 17.43
N PRO A 290 -17.74 -4.14 17.25
CA PRO A 290 -18.49 -5.20 17.93
C PRO A 290 -18.06 -6.62 17.52
N TYR A 291 -17.31 -6.76 16.43
CA TYR A 291 -16.78 -8.02 15.90
C TYR A 291 -15.31 -8.27 16.31
N GLY A 292 -14.83 -7.65 17.38
CA GLY A 292 -13.58 -8.04 18.04
C GLY A 292 -12.30 -7.49 17.41
N VAL A 293 -12.38 -6.36 16.72
CA VAL A 293 -11.19 -5.64 16.22
C VAL A 293 -11.26 -4.17 16.63
N ARG A 294 -10.10 -3.56 16.80
CA ARG A 294 -9.95 -2.11 16.84
C ARG A 294 -9.61 -1.65 15.44
N SER A 295 -10.42 -0.77 14.85
CA SER A 295 -10.19 -0.34 13.47
C SER A 295 -10.61 1.10 13.20
N GLY A 296 -9.90 1.73 12.26
CA GLY A 296 -10.26 3.00 11.63
C GLY A 296 -10.08 2.90 10.12
N ALA A 297 -10.54 3.91 9.38
CA ALA A 297 -10.41 3.94 7.93
C ALA A 297 -9.96 5.30 7.43
N VAL A 298 -9.05 5.30 6.46
CA VAL A 298 -8.54 6.50 5.79
C VAL A 298 -8.62 6.37 4.27
N GLU A 299 -8.74 7.50 3.58
CA GLU A 299 -8.63 7.63 2.13
C GLU A 299 -7.32 8.34 1.79
N ASP A 300 -6.49 7.74 0.94
CA ASP A 300 -5.26 8.38 0.47
C ASP A 300 -5.52 9.42 -0.65
N ALA A 301 -4.47 10.14 -1.07
CA ALA A 301 -4.59 11.17 -2.09
C ALA A 301 -4.95 10.64 -3.50
N TRP A 302 -4.89 9.32 -3.71
CA TRP A 302 -5.26 8.65 -4.96
C TRP A 302 -6.68 8.06 -4.90
N GLY A 303 -7.34 8.13 -3.75
CA GLY A 303 -8.69 7.62 -3.52
C GLY A 303 -8.75 6.16 -3.10
N ASN A 304 -7.62 5.51 -2.77
CA ASN A 304 -7.68 4.18 -2.17
C ASN A 304 -8.13 4.28 -0.72
N GLN A 305 -8.87 3.27 -0.28
CA GLN A 305 -9.40 3.21 1.07
C GLN A 305 -8.72 2.12 1.88
N TRP A 306 -8.18 2.51 3.03
CA TRP A 306 -7.39 1.67 3.91
C TRP A 306 -8.14 1.48 5.23
N PHE A 307 -8.64 0.27 5.45
CA PHE A 307 -9.26 -0.16 6.71
C PHE A 307 -8.18 -0.75 7.59
N ILE A 308 -7.64 0.07 8.49
CA ILE A 308 -6.53 -0.31 9.37
C ILE A 308 -7.14 -0.97 10.60
N ALA A 309 -6.66 -2.16 10.96
CA ALA A 309 -7.24 -2.97 12.02
C ALA A 309 -6.19 -3.70 12.86
N THR A 310 -6.46 -3.78 14.16
CA THR A 310 -5.74 -4.61 15.13
C THR A 310 -6.75 -5.53 15.82
N PRO A 311 -6.52 -6.86 15.87
CA PRO A 311 -7.34 -7.76 16.67
C PRO A 311 -7.34 -7.37 18.16
N LEU A 312 -8.49 -7.46 18.84
CA LEU A 312 -8.63 -7.20 20.28
C LEU A 312 -8.40 -8.44 21.14
#